data_AF-A0A7X7BMA1-F1
#
_entry.id   AF-A0A7X7BMA1-F1
#
_cell.length_a   1.000
_cell.length_b   1.000
_cell.length_c   1.000
_cell.angle_alpha   90.00
_cell.angle_beta   90.00
_cell.angle_gamma   90.00
#
_symmetry.space_group_name_H-M   'P 1'
#
loop_
_entity.id
_entity.type
_entity.pdbx_description
1 polymer ?
#
loop_
_entity_poly.entity_id
_entity_poly.type
_entity_poly.pdbx_seq_one_letter_code
_entity_poly.pdbx_strand_id
1 'polypeptide(L)'
;GGTELTSIITETSTTALGLKEGTEVIALVKAPWVILATDLEGIKLSARNQLCGKVKEVKTGSVNSEVVVSLDGGDELVAIVTCESEKKLGLVPGKKVTAIIKAPHIIVGVAE
;
A
#
# COMPACT_ATOMS: atom_id res chain seq x y z
N GLY A 1 1.11 12.21 -13.61
CA GLY A 1 0.56 12.56 -12.27
C GLY A 1 -0.07 11.34 -11.62
N GLY A 2 0.65 10.21 -11.63
CA GLY A 2 0.24 9.00 -10.92
C GLY A 2 1.12 8.81 -9.70
N THR A 3 0.64 7.99 -8.78
CA THR A 3 1.41 7.51 -7.63
C THR A 3 2.65 6.74 -8.11
N GLU A 4 3.85 7.16 -7.71
CA GLU A 4 5.08 6.41 -8.02
C GLU A 4 5.23 5.24 -7.04
N LEU A 5 5.55 4.05 -7.58
CA LEU A 5 5.81 2.85 -6.81
C LEU A 5 7.21 2.31 -7.13
N THR A 6 7.91 1.86 -6.09
CA THR A 6 9.16 1.10 -6.21
C THR A 6 8.95 -0.33 -5.75
N SER A 7 9.30 -1.29 -6.62
CA SER A 7 9.41 -2.71 -6.28
C SER A 7 10.87 -3.18 -6.26
N ILE A 8 11.14 -4.28 -5.55
CA ILE A 8 12.36 -5.07 -5.70
C ILE A 8 11.95 -6.45 -6.23
N ILE A 9 12.44 -6.81 -7.41
CA ILE A 9 12.31 -8.13 -8.02
C ILE A 9 13.69 -8.63 -8.47
N THR A 10 13.79 -9.91 -8.82
CA THR A 10 15.03 -10.50 -9.31
C THR A 10 15.29 -10.09 -10.76
N GLU A 11 16.57 -10.08 -11.14
CA GLU A 11 16.99 -9.85 -12.53
C GLU A 11 16.44 -10.93 -13.49
N THR A 12 16.34 -12.18 -13.01
CA THR A 12 15.67 -13.24 -13.77
C THR A 12 14.19 -12.92 -14.03
N SER A 13 13.47 -12.35 -13.06
CA SER A 13 12.07 -11.92 -13.26
C SER A 13 11.96 -10.75 -14.24
N THR A 14 12.89 -9.79 -14.21
CA THR A 14 12.85 -8.67 -15.18
C THR A 14 12.99 -9.17 -16.61
N THR A 15 13.89 -10.13 -16.84
CA THR A 15 14.10 -10.75 -18.16
C THR A 15 12.90 -11.60 -18.56
N ALA A 16 12.39 -12.45 -17.66
CA ALA A 16 11.26 -13.34 -17.95
C ALA A 16 9.96 -12.57 -18.25
N LEU A 17 9.74 -11.42 -17.61
CA LEU A 17 8.59 -10.55 -17.84
C LEU A 17 8.80 -9.56 -19.00
N GLY A 18 9.98 -9.55 -19.64
CA GLY A 18 10.29 -8.63 -20.73
C GLY A 18 10.23 -7.15 -20.34
N LEU A 19 10.55 -6.83 -19.07
CA LEU A 19 10.43 -5.48 -18.54
C LEU A 19 11.46 -4.55 -19.18
N LYS A 20 10.98 -3.42 -19.69
CA LYS A 20 11.77 -2.29 -20.18
C LYS A 20 11.02 -0.99 -19.86
N GLU A 21 11.70 0.13 -20.01
CA GLU A 21 11.02 1.43 -19.89
C GLU A 21 9.82 1.49 -20.84
N GLY A 22 8.68 1.95 -20.31
CA GLY A 22 7.42 1.99 -21.03
C GLY A 22 6.63 0.68 -21.05
N THR A 23 7.14 -0.42 -20.49
CA THR A 23 6.31 -1.63 -20.28
C THR A 23 5.17 -1.32 -19.31
N GLU A 24 3.94 -1.58 -19.76
CA GLU A 24 2.77 -1.50 -18.90
C GLU A 24 2.74 -2.71 -17.95
N VAL A 25 2.53 -2.45 -16.67
CA VAL A 25 2.59 -3.46 -15.61
C VAL A 25 1.43 -3.30 -14.64
N ILE A 26 1.12 -4.38 -13.94
CA ILE A 26 0.20 -4.40 -12.81
C ILE A 26 1.03 -4.58 -11.54
N ALA A 27 0.89 -3.65 -10.60
CA ALA A 27 1.48 -3.77 -9.27
C ALA A 27 0.48 -4.46 -8.33
N LEU A 28 0.87 -5.64 -7.82
CA LEU A 28 0.07 -6.44 -6.90
C LEU A 28 0.64 -6.31 -5.49
N VAL A 29 -0.21 -5.90 -4.54
CA VAL A 29 0.15 -5.79 -3.13
C VAL A 29 -0.86 -6.53 -2.29
N LYS A 30 -0.39 -7.46 -1.44
CA LYS A 30 -1.26 -8.16 -0.50
C LYS A 30 -1.62 -7.22 0.67
N ALA A 31 -2.90 -7.16 1.02
CA ALA A 31 -3.39 -6.25 2.08
C ALA A 31 -2.64 -6.32 3.45
N PRO A 32 -2.21 -7.50 3.96
CA PRO A 32 -1.43 -7.57 5.21
C PRO A 32 0.00 -7.02 5.11
N TRP A 33 0.49 -6.68 3.91
CA TRP A 33 1.79 -6.03 3.72
C TRP A 33 1.70 -4.50 3.72
N VAL A 34 0.50 -3.96 3.80
CA VAL A 34 0.24 -2.52 3.90
C VAL A 34 0.22 -2.13 5.37
N ILE A 35 1.18 -1.29 5.77
CA ILE A 35 1.21 -0.69 7.09
C ILE A 35 0.46 0.65 7.03
N LEU A 36 -0.45 0.89 7.95
CA LEU A 36 -1.09 2.21 8.10
C LEU A 36 -0.42 2.98 9.22
N ALA A 37 -0.06 4.23 8.93
CA ALA A 37 0.41 5.17 9.93
C ALA A 37 -0.44 6.43 9.90
N THR A 38 -0.61 7.02 11.08
CA THR A 38 -1.12 8.38 11.27
C THR A 38 0.04 9.25 11.74
N ASP A 39 -0.01 10.56 11.47
CA ASP A 39 0.90 11.52 12.08
C ASP A 39 2.40 11.25 11.81
N LEU A 40 2.76 10.95 10.55
CA LEU A 40 4.14 10.68 10.12
C LEU A 40 5.04 11.93 9.98
N GLU A 41 4.56 13.10 10.39
CA GLU A 41 5.30 14.36 10.22
C GLU A 41 6.66 14.30 10.92
N GLY A 42 7.74 14.55 10.17
CA GLY A 42 9.11 14.50 10.69
C GLY A 42 9.70 13.09 10.85
N ILE A 43 8.97 12.02 10.52
CA ILE A 43 9.48 10.65 10.57
C ILE A 43 10.14 10.27 9.23
N LYS A 44 11.34 9.67 9.31
CA LYS A 44 12.03 9.11 8.14
C LYS A 44 11.91 7.59 8.15
N LEU A 45 11.37 7.02 7.08
CA LEU A 45 11.19 5.57 6.92
C LEU A 45 12.03 5.04 5.75
N SER A 46 12.55 3.81 5.88
CA SER A 46 13.24 3.12 4.78
C SER A 46 12.28 2.52 3.73
N ALA A 47 10.98 2.53 4.00
CA ALA A 47 9.98 2.09 3.05
C ALA A 47 9.84 3.13 1.94
N ARG A 48 9.98 2.66 0.68
CA ARG A 48 9.99 3.54 -0.50
C ARG A 48 8.59 3.95 -0.94
N ASN A 49 7.59 3.11 -0.68
CA ASN A 49 6.21 3.40 -1.04
C ASN A 49 5.49 3.97 0.18
N GLN A 50 5.18 5.25 0.13
CA GLN A 50 4.44 5.98 1.16
C GLN A 50 3.32 6.73 0.47
N LEU A 51 2.12 6.16 0.52
CA LEU A 51 0.96 6.60 -0.26
C LEU A 51 -0.01 7.32 0.68
N CYS A 52 -0.19 8.61 0.46
CA CYS A 52 -1.13 9.42 1.26
C CYS A 52 -2.57 9.16 0.82
N GLY A 53 -3.48 9.21 1.79
CA GLY A 53 -4.89 9.09 1.54
C GLY A 53 -5.73 9.28 2.79
N LYS A 54 -7.00 8.88 2.67
CA LYS A 54 -7.95 8.89 3.76
C LYS A 54 -8.63 7.54 3.88
N VAL A 55 -8.89 7.12 5.10
CA VAL A 55 -9.71 5.95 5.37
C VAL A 55 -11.09 6.20 4.76
N LYS A 56 -11.54 5.29 3.90
CA LYS A 56 -12.87 5.28 3.30
C LYS A 56 -13.84 4.45 4.13
N GLU A 57 -13.40 3.25 4.53
CA GLU A 57 -14.21 2.28 5.27
C GLU A 57 -13.34 1.48 6.23
N VAL A 58 -13.93 1.06 7.36
CA VAL A 58 -13.31 0.12 8.31
C VAL A 58 -14.32 -0.98 8.60
N LYS A 59 -13.93 -2.23 8.38
CA LYS A 59 -14.69 -3.43 8.77
C LYS A 59 -13.93 -4.16 9.86
N THR A 60 -14.32 -3.94 11.10
CA THR A 60 -13.71 -4.57 12.27
C THR A 60 -14.15 -6.03 12.38
N GLY A 61 -13.19 -6.96 12.36
CA GLY A 61 -13.43 -8.37 12.63
C GLY A 61 -13.17 -8.74 14.09
N SER A 62 -12.99 -10.04 14.36
CA SER A 62 -12.69 -10.54 15.71
C SER A 62 -11.25 -10.27 16.15
N VAL A 63 -10.29 -10.36 15.21
CA VAL A 63 -8.85 -10.19 15.46
C VAL A 63 -8.24 -9.11 14.56
N ASN A 64 -8.65 -9.08 13.29
CA ASN A 64 -8.18 -8.12 12.30
C ASN A 64 -9.32 -7.29 11.75
N SER A 65 -8.96 -6.11 11.28
CA SER A 65 -9.83 -5.16 10.61
C SER A 65 -9.37 -4.95 9.19
N GLU A 66 -10.33 -4.93 8.27
CA GLU A 66 -10.14 -4.51 6.90
C GLU A 66 -10.34 -2.99 6.82
N VAL A 67 -9.32 -2.28 6.35
CA VAL A 67 -9.35 -0.83 6.20
C VAL A 67 -9.18 -0.50 4.74
N VAL A 68 -10.19 0.13 4.16
CA VAL A 68 -10.15 0.64 2.79
C VAL A 68 -9.67 2.09 2.85
N VAL A 69 -8.66 2.42 2.06
CA VAL A 69 -8.07 3.76 1.97
C VAL A 69 -8.27 4.28 0.55
N SER A 70 -8.92 5.44 0.42
CA SER A 70 -8.89 6.21 -0.82
C SER A 70 -7.59 6.99 -0.87
N LEU A 71 -6.73 6.67 -1.83
CA LEU A 71 -5.46 7.34 -2.05
C LEU A 71 -5.69 8.68 -2.75
N ASP A 72 -4.80 9.64 -2.51
CA ASP A 72 -4.89 10.97 -3.13
C ASP A 72 -4.77 10.92 -4.67
N GLY A 73 -4.18 9.85 -5.21
CA GLY A 73 -4.10 9.57 -6.65
C GLY A 73 -5.39 9.03 -7.30
N GLY A 74 -6.45 8.77 -6.50
CA GLY A 74 -7.75 8.28 -6.97
C GLY A 74 -7.98 6.78 -6.80
N ASP A 75 -6.92 6.00 -6.65
CA ASP A 75 -7.01 4.56 -6.41
C ASP A 75 -7.47 4.22 -4.98
N GLU A 76 -7.94 2.99 -4.80
CA GLU A 76 -8.23 2.43 -3.47
C GLU A 76 -7.22 1.35 -3.11
N LEU A 77 -6.78 1.38 -1.85
CA LEU A 77 -5.89 0.39 -1.27
C LEU A 77 -6.54 -0.23 -0.04
N VAL A 78 -6.42 -1.54 0.09
CA VAL A 78 -6.91 -2.27 1.25
C VAL A 78 -5.74 -2.68 2.15
N ALA A 79 -5.87 -2.42 3.44
CA ALA A 79 -4.95 -2.89 4.47
C ALA A 79 -5.67 -3.83 5.44
N ILE A 80 -4.96 -4.85 5.91
CA ILE A 80 -5.41 -5.70 7.02
C ILE A 80 -4.52 -5.37 8.22
N VAL A 81 -5.13 -4.81 9.26
CA VAL A 81 -4.45 -4.46 10.52
C VAL A 81 -5.13 -5.19 11.68
N THR A 82 -4.47 -5.30 12.84
CA THR A 82 -5.15 -5.86 14.02
C THR A 82 -6.23 -4.89 14.52
N CYS A 83 -7.30 -5.41 15.14
CA CYS A 83 -8.33 -4.57 15.76
C CYS A 83 -7.75 -3.65 16.85
N GLU A 84 -6.66 -4.07 17.49
CA GLU A 84 -5.91 -3.22 18.43
C GLU A 84 -5.25 -2.03 17.72
N SER A 85 -4.60 -2.26 16.58
CA SER A 85 -3.96 -1.20 15.78
C SER A 85 -5.00 -0.23 15.23
N GLU A 86 -6.13 -0.74 14.74
CA GLU A 86 -7.27 0.08 14.30
C GLU A 86 -7.70 1.06 15.39
N LYS A 87 -7.97 0.56 16.60
CA LYS A 87 -8.40 1.37 17.75
C LYS A 87 -7.31 2.34 18.20
N LYS A 88 -6.06 1.88 18.30
CA LYS A 88 -4.92 2.68 18.74
C LYS A 88 -4.63 3.84 17.79
N LEU A 89 -4.69 3.58 16.49
CA LEU A 89 -4.54 4.59 15.45
C LEU A 89 -5.83 5.38 15.23
N GLY A 90 -6.92 5.04 15.90
CA GLY A 90 -8.24 5.67 15.76
C GLY A 90 -8.73 5.71 14.31
N LEU A 91 -8.57 4.61 13.57
CA LEU A 91 -8.93 4.53 12.15
C LEU A 91 -10.45 4.59 11.99
N VAL A 92 -10.93 5.62 11.31
CA VAL A 92 -12.36 5.86 11.01
C VAL A 92 -12.48 6.53 9.65
N PRO A 93 -13.61 6.39 8.93
CA PRO A 93 -13.85 7.10 7.68
C PRO A 93 -13.50 8.60 7.76
N GLY A 94 -12.79 9.10 6.76
CA GLY A 94 -12.31 10.48 6.67
C GLY A 94 -10.95 10.73 7.34
N LYS A 95 -10.44 9.81 8.18
CA LYS A 95 -9.14 9.99 8.84
C LYS A 95 -8.00 9.94 7.83
N LYS A 96 -7.11 10.93 7.88
CA LYS A 96 -5.88 10.95 7.09
C LYS A 96 -4.93 9.84 7.56
N VAL A 97 -4.38 9.12 6.60
CA VAL A 97 -3.40 8.05 6.83
C VAL A 97 -2.36 8.05 5.71
N THR A 98 -1.21 7.46 6.01
CA THR A 98 -0.23 7.08 4.99
C THR A 98 -0.13 5.57 4.97
N ALA A 99 -0.37 4.98 3.80
CA ALA A 99 -0.13 3.57 3.55
C ALA A 99 1.34 3.35 3.16
N ILE A 100 2.03 2.51 3.93
CA ILE A 100 3.44 2.24 3.79
C ILE A 100 3.63 0.80 3.33
N ILE A 101 4.34 0.63 2.22
CA ILE A 101 4.64 -0.71 1.65
C ILE A 101 6.14 -0.79 1.38
N LYS A 102 6.79 -1.83 1.92
CA LYS A 102 8.20 -2.09 1.60
C LYS A 102 8.30 -2.57 0.15
N ALA A 103 9.30 -2.10 -0.59
CA ALA A 103 9.50 -2.45 -2.00
C ALA A 103 9.46 -3.97 -2.35
N PRO A 104 10.05 -4.90 -1.57
CA PRO A 104 9.99 -6.33 -1.89
C PRO A 104 8.59 -6.97 -1.66
N HIS A 105 7.62 -6.23 -1.13
CA HIS A 105 6.23 -6.69 -0.96
C HIS A 105 5.33 -6.31 -2.14
N ILE A 106 5.87 -5.69 -3.20
CA ILE A 106 5.12 -5.38 -4.41
C ILE A 106 5.50 -6.38 -5.48
N ILE A 107 4.54 -7.21 -5.90
CA ILE A 107 4.71 -8.12 -7.03
C ILE A 107 4.41 -7.36 -8.31
N VAL A 108 5.21 -7.57 -9.35
CA VAL A 108 5.00 -7.00 -10.69
C VAL A 108 4.45 -8.10 -11.59
N GLY A 109 3.32 -7.82 -12.23
CA GLY A 109 2.77 -8.63 -13.33
C GLY A 109 2.74 -7.82 -14.62
N VAL A 110 2.74 -8.50 -15.76
CA VAL A 110 2.48 -7.92 -17.08
C VAL A 110 1.15 -8.49 -17.59
N ALA A 111 0.34 -7.67 -18.25
CA ALA A 111 -0.84 -8.15 -18.95
C ALA A 111 -0.40 -8.75 -20.30
N GLU A 112 -0.99 -9.89 -20.68
CA GLU A 112 -0.89 -10.44 -22.03
C GLU A 112 -1.86 -9.75 -22.99
#